data_AF-A0A1S8S427-F1
#
_entry.id   AF-A0A1S8S427-F1
#
_cell.length_a   1.000
_cell.length_b   1.000
_cell.length_c   1.000
_cell.angle_alpha   90.00
_cell.angle_beta   90.00
_cell.angle_gamma   90.00
#
_symmetry.space_group_name_H-M   'P 1'
#
loop_
_entity.id
_entity.type
_entity.pdbx_description
1 polymer ?
#
loop_
_entity_poly.entity_id
_entity_poly.type
_entity_poly.pdbx_seq_one_letter_code
_entity_poly.pdbx_strand_id
1 'polypeptide(L)'
;MDKSKKNKLIGTGVIVGSMAALSGAIAMGKRFRNKKIKKIIDIKTYSTGVIRSFGTLYLNDEKQKVPGDFVQFKDIASFAGQKIEIKDTDKDDDYKLSWIEINDAGKKLLICDRNILKNISWNELNDQNLVFGKVVIVEGEKYILRLLTGYSEKKNYKNNEWDKYIVNSNKIDGLPPSEDYDVDNNIKKFDDEKINGNNNALWHWYNFSSFTQSEGLRSEKFCIIRGYYSTTYSKQSVKDLKYETVGYRPVLELIE
;
A
#
# COMPACT_ATOMS: atom_id res chain seq x y z
N MET A 1 9.85 -91.56 46.50
CA MET A 1 10.78 -91.95 45.42
C MET A 1 10.03 -91.72 44.11
N ASP A 2 10.46 -90.94 43.13
CA ASP A 2 11.75 -90.29 42.85
C ASP A 2 11.50 -89.08 41.90
N LYS A 3 12.52 -88.23 41.83
CA LYS A 3 12.66 -86.88 41.27
C LYS A 3 12.47 -86.80 39.74
N SER A 4 12.01 -85.65 39.24
CA SER A 4 12.73 -84.96 38.15
C SER A 4 12.32 -83.49 37.95
N LYS A 5 13.32 -82.62 38.22
CA LYS A 5 13.73 -81.38 37.52
C LYS A 5 12.70 -80.57 36.72
N LYS A 6 12.40 -79.34 37.19
CA LYS A 6 12.03 -78.19 36.35
C LYS A 6 13.26 -77.32 36.14
N ASN A 7 13.70 -77.17 34.88
CA ASN A 7 14.72 -76.21 34.48
C ASN A 7 14.12 -75.14 33.56
N LYS A 8 14.57 -73.93 33.84
CA LYS A 8 14.39 -72.63 33.19
C LYS A 8 14.76 -72.68 31.70
N LEU A 9 13.99 -72.02 30.83
CA LEU A 9 14.46 -71.59 29.52
C LEU A 9 14.23 -70.10 29.32
N ILE A 10 15.32 -69.44 28.92
CA ILE A 10 15.49 -68.04 28.57
C ILE A 10 15.68 -68.01 27.05
N GLY A 11 15.03 -67.04 26.39
CA GLY A 11 15.62 -66.34 25.25
C GLY A 11 15.28 -66.79 23.83
N THR A 12 15.15 -65.78 22.97
CA THR A 12 15.02 -65.75 21.48
C THR A 12 13.58 -65.98 20.97
N GLY A 13 12.88 -65.07 20.29
CA GLY A 13 13.16 -63.75 19.74
C GLY A 13 12.59 -63.65 18.33
N VAL A 14 11.48 -62.92 18.11
CA VAL A 14 11.19 -62.19 16.85
C VAL A 14 10.41 -60.90 17.15
N ILE A 15 10.93 -59.85 16.54
CA ILE A 15 10.64 -58.42 16.55
C ILE A 15 9.22 -58.06 16.08
N VAL A 16 8.53 -57.15 16.80
CA VAL A 16 7.62 -56.17 16.19
C VAL A 16 7.97 -54.80 16.80
N GLY A 17 8.92 -54.10 16.16
CA GLY A 17 9.33 -52.75 16.51
C GLY A 17 8.40 -51.71 15.88
N SER A 18 7.76 -50.93 16.74
CA SER A 18 7.40 -49.51 16.59
C SER A 18 7.39 -48.90 15.17
N MET A 19 6.22 -48.90 14.52
CA MET A 19 5.84 -47.88 13.54
C MET A 19 5.08 -46.75 14.23
N ALA A 20 5.79 -45.78 14.81
CA ALA A 20 5.17 -44.54 15.28
C ALA A 20 6.19 -43.38 15.29
N ALA A 21 6.69 -42.96 14.13
CA ALA A 21 7.48 -41.72 14.04
C ALA A 21 7.48 -41.05 12.64
N LEU A 22 7.10 -41.74 11.56
CA LEU A 22 7.21 -41.19 10.20
C LEU A 22 5.99 -40.37 9.74
N SER A 23 4.80 -40.62 10.30
CA SER A 23 3.57 -39.93 9.91
C SER A 23 3.54 -38.45 10.32
N GLY A 24 4.11 -38.11 11.48
CA GLY A 24 4.17 -36.74 11.98
C GLY A 24 5.06 -35.81 11.14
N ALA A 25 6.24 -36.28 10.73
CA ALA A 25 7.17 -35.50 9.91
C ALA A 25 6.65 -35.27 8.48
N ILE A 26 6.03 -36.29 7.87
CA ILE A 26 5.46 -36.20 6.52
C ILE A 26 4.21 -35.29 6.52
N ALA A 27 3.36 -35.39 7.54
CA ALA A 27 2.19 -34.52 7.68
C ALA A 27 2.59 -33.05 7.96
N MET A 28 3.61 -32.82 8.79
CA MET A 28 4.18 -31.49 8.99
C MET A 28 4.75 -30.92 7.69
N GLY A 29 5.55 -31.69 6.94
CA GLY A 29 6.11 -31.27 5.66
C GLY A 29 5.05 -30.86 4.63
N LYS A 30 3.96 -31.65 4.49
CA LYS A 30 2.81 -31.30 3.65
C LYS A 30 2.09 -30.03 4.13
N ARG A 31 1.90 -29.87 5.44
CA ARG A 31 1.24 -28.69 6.03
C ARG A 31 2.05 -27.41 5.82
N PHE A 32 3.37 -27.46 5.99
CA PHE A 32 4.27 -26.34 5.70
C PHE A 32 4.29 -26.01 4.20
N ARG A 33 4.36 -27.02 3.33
CA ARG A 33 4.29 -26.83 1.88
C ARG A 33 2.96 -26.22 1.44
N ASN A 34 1.83 -26.67 1.98
CA ASN A 34 0.51 -26.09 1.71
C ASN A 34 0.36 -24.67 2.27
N LYS A 35 0.88 -24.36 3.46
CA LYS A 35 0.94 -22.97 3.95
C LYS A 35 1.79 -22.08 3.05
N LYS A 36 2.93 -22.58 2.58
CA LYS A 36 3.83 -21.84 1.67
C LYS A 36 3.16 -21.63 0.30
N ILE A 37 2.50 -22.65 -0.25
CA ILE A 37 1.74 -22.57 -1.51
C ILE A 37 0.55 -21.63 -1.37
N LYS A 38 -0.23 -21.71 -0.29
CA LYS A 38 -1.35 -20.81 -0.03
C LYS A 38 -0.86 -19.37 0.14
N LYS A 39 0.24 -19.15 0.86
CA LYS A 39 0.89 -17.83 0.96
C LYS A 39 1.35 -17.32 -0.42
N ILE A 40 1.90 -18.18 -1.28
CA ILE A 40 2.30 -17.82 -2.65
C ILE A 40 1.06 -17.49 -3.53
N ILE A 41 -0.04 -18.22 -3.37
CA ILE A 41 -1.29 -17.96 -4.10
C ILE A 41 -1.93 -16.64 -3.62
N ASP A 42 -2.02 -16.41 -2.31
CA ASP A 42 -2.54 -15.16 -1.72
C ASP A 42 -1.67 -13.93 -2.04
N ILE A 43 -0.37 -14.13 -2.34
CA ILE A 43 0.55 -13.09 -2.83
C ILE A 43 0.34 -12.84 -4.34
N LYS A 44 -0.11 -13.84 -5.12
CA LYS A 44 -0.29 -13.72 -6.57
C LYS A 44 -1.68 -13.22 -7.00
N THR A 45 -2.68 -13.34 -6.14
CA THR A 45 -4.02 -12.80 -6.41
C THR A 45 -4.15 -11.39 -5.85
N TYR A 46 -4.04 -10.39 -6.72
CA TYR A 46 -4.45 -9.01 -6.43
C TYR A 46 -5.97 -8.96 -6.28
N SER A 47 -6.47 -8.35 -5.22
CA SER A 47 -7.89 -8.13 -4.99
C SER A 47 -8.13 -6.70 -4.55
N THR A 48 -9.04 -6.02 -5.25
CA THR A 48 -9.39 -4.62 -4.94
C THR A 48 -9.83 -4.48 -3.48
N GLY A 49 -9.27 -3.48 -2.79
CA GLY A 49 -9.58 -3.16 -1.39
C GLY A 49 -8.73 -3.88 -0.33
N VAL A 50 -7.89 -4.83 -0.73
CA VAL A 50 -6.97 -5.49 0.22
C VAL A 50 -5.84 -4.54 0.63
N ILE A 51 -5.61 -4.42 1.93
CA ILE A 51 -4.50 -3.63 2.48
C ILE A 51 -3.24 -4.50 2.54
N ARG A 52 -2.14 -4.01 1.98
CA ARG A 52 -0.80 -4.59 2.07
C ARG A 52 0.13 -3.64 2.81
N SER A 53 0.96 -4.18 3.68
CA SER A 53 1.94 -3.40 4.46
C SER A 53 3.35 -3.86 4.14
N PHE A 54 4.05 -3.10 3.32
CA PHE A 54 5.43 -3.40 2.91
C PHE A 54 6.10 -2.17 2.31
N GLY A 55 7.42 -2.26 2.14
CA GLY A 55 8.26 -1.20 1.62
C GLY A 55 8.47 -0.09 2.65
N THR A 56 9.61 0.58 2.53
CA THR A 56 10.01 1.66 3.44
C THR A 56 10.46 2.87 2.64
N LEU A 57 10.01 4.06 3.06
CA LEU A 57 10.45 5.34 2.52
C LEU A 57 11.86 5.67 3.04
N TYR A 58 12.74 6.06 2.14
CA TYR A 58 14.08 6.54 2.43
C TYR A 58 14.29 7.94 1.83
N LEU A 59 14.92 8.82 2.61
CA LEU A 59 15.42 10.12 2.19
C LEU A 59 16.94 10.12 2.37
N ASN A 60 17.72 10.15 1.28
CA ASN A 60 19.19 9.99 1.34
C ASN A 60 19.64 8.76 2.17
N ASP A 61 19.03 7.59 1.92
CA ASP A 61 19.29 6.35 2.66
C ASP A 61 18.89 6.36 4.15
N GLU A 62 18.30 7.45 4.65
CA GLU A 62 17.68 7.50 5.97
C GLU A 62 16.21 7.08 5.89
N LYS A 63 15.87 6.00 6.60
CA LYS A 63 14.49 5.51 6.66
C LYS A 63 13.57 6.49 7.39
N GLN A 64 12.36 6.65 6.88
CA GLN A 64 11.34 7.53 7.42
C GLN A 64 10.18 6.72 8.01
N LYS A 65 9.72 7.11 9.20
CA LYS A 65 8.54 6.50 9.81
C LYS A 65 7.31 6.78 8.96
N VAL A 66 6.38 5.81 8.93
CA VAL A 66 5.09 6.02 8.29
C VAL A 66 4.26 7.04 9.10
N PRO A 67 3.63 8.03 8.45
CA PRO A 67 2.78 8.99 9.16
C PRO A 67 1.54 8.32 9.76
N GLY A 68 1.23 8.67 11.00
CA GLY A 68 0.08 8.21 11.78
C GLY A 68 -0.86 9.32 12.26
N ASP A 69 -0.50 10.61 12.13
CA ASP A 69 -1.42 11.73 12.39
C ASP A 69 -2.28 12.04 11.16
N PHE A 70 -3.51 11.51 11.14
CA PHE A 70 -4.45 11.67 10.03
C PHE A 70 -5.33 12.94 10.11
N VAL A 71 -5.09 13.81 11.09
CA VAL A 71 -5.92 15.01 11.30
C VAL A 71 -5.11 16.26 10.97
N GLN A 72 -3.89 16.35 11.49
CA GLN A 72 -3.01 17.52 11.31
C GLN A 72 -1.78 17.20 10.48
N PHE A 73 -1.47 15.92 10.23
CA PHE A 73 -0.35 15.47 9.41
C PHE A 73 0.99 16.11 9.79
N LYS A 74 1.19 16.31 11.10
CA LYS A 74 2.38 16.96 11.64
C LYS A 74 3.62 16.09 11.53
N ASP A 75 3.43 14.77 11.54
CA ASP A 75 4.46 13.74 11.51
C ASP A 75 4.86 13.29 10.10
N ILE A 76 4.24 13.83 9.04
CA ILE A 76 4.71 13.62 7.66
C ILE A 76 6.13 14.17 7.52
N ALA A 77 7.03 13.35 6.98
CA ALA A 77 8.40 13.74 6.69
C ALA A 77 8.45 14.96 5.74
N SER A 78 9.34 15.91 6.03
CA SER A 78 9.55 17.09 5.19
C SER A 78 10.70 16.87 4.22
N PHE A 79 10.45 17.16 2.95
CA PHE A 79 11.47 17.20 1.92
C PHE A 79 12.36 18.44 2.06
N ALA A 80 13.65 18.25 1.86
CA ALA A 80 14.71 19.25 1.95
C ALA A 80 15.80 19.02 0.88
N GLY A 81 15.44 18.43 -0.28
CA GLY A 81 16.37 18.18 -1.38
C GLY A 81 17.01 16.79 -1.39
N GLN A 82 16.50 15.85 -0.59
CA GLN A 82 17.03 14.48 -0.53
C GLN A 82 16.67 13.65 -1.77
N LYS A 83 17.40 12.57 -2.00
CA LYS A 83 16.98 11.49 -2.89
C LYS A 83 15.84 10.71 -2.24
N ILE A 84 14.72 10.58 -2.94
CA ILE A 84 13.52 9.87 -2.48
C ILE A 84 13.53 8.45 -3.06
N GLU A 85 13.43 7.46 -2.18
CA GLU A 85 13.39 6.05 -2.58
C GLU A 85 12.37 5.28 -1.74
N ILE A 86 11.70 4.32 -2.37
CA ILE A 86 10.96 3.27 -1.67
C ILE A 86 11.73 1.97 -1.92
N LYS A 87 12.17 1.32 -0.85
CA LYS A 87 12.98 0.09 -0.89
C LYS A 87 12.27 -1.02 -0.12
N ASP A 88 12.90 -2.19 -0.08
CA ASP A 88 12.44 -3.35 0.69
C ASP A 88 12.12 -2.99 2.15
N THR A 89 11.19 -3.76 2.71
CA THR A 89 10.60 -3.53 4.01
C THR A 89 11.63 -3.55 5.13
N ASP A 90 11.67 -2.50 5.94
CA ASP A 90 12.39 -2.52 7.21
C ASP A 90 11.76 -3.53 8.20
N LYS A 91 12.57 -4.02 9.13
CA LYS A 91 12.11 -5.00 10.12
C LYS A 91 11.13 -4.40 11.13
N ASP A 92 11.22 -3.10 11.35
CA ASP A 92 10.36 -2.36 12.25
C ASP A 92 9.06 -1.94 11.54
N ASP A 93 7.93 -2.30 12.15
CA ASP A 93 6.59 -2.06 11.60
C ASP A 93 6.28 -0.56 11.47
N ASP A 94 6.93 0.31 12.26
CA ASP A 94 6.81 1.78 12.19
C ASP A 94 7.25 2.38 10.85
N TYR A 95 7.95 1.60 10.01
CA TYR A 95 8.51 2.03 8.73
C TYR A 95 7.83 1.36 7.53
N LYS A 96 6.75 0.60 7.76
CA LYS A 96 6.02 -0.11 6.72
C LYS A 96 4.97 0.79 6.10
N LEU A 97 5.08 1.03 4.80
CA LEU A 97 4.06 1.73 4.05
C LEU A 97 2.81 0.86 3.90
N SER A 98 1.64 1.50 3.91
CA SER A 98 0.34 0.85 3.75
C SER A 98 -0.23 1.16 2.36
N TRP A 99 -0.67 0.11 1.68
CA TRP A 99 -1.06 0.13 0.28
C TRP A 99 -2.41 -0.53 0.08
N ILE A 100 -3.27 0.10 -0.70
CA ILE A 100 -4.56 -0.45 -1.11
C ILE A 100 -4.40 -1.09 -2.48
N GLU A 101 -4.66 -2.40 -2.55
CA GLU A 101 -4.68 -3.12 -3.81
C GLU A 101 -5.84 -2.66 -4.69
N ILE A 102 -5.55 -2.52 -5.98
CA ILE A 102 -6.53 -2.34 -7.04
C ILE A 102 -6.26 -3.40 -8.10
N ASN A 103 -7.29 -4.17 -8.44
CA ASN A 103 -7.30 -5.06 -9.58
C ASN A 103 -8.47 -4.69 -10.48
N ASP A 104 -8.19 -3.91 -11.51
CA ASP A 104 -9.24 -3.31 -12.34
C ASP A 104 -8.74 -3.08 -13.77
N ALA A 105 -9.54 -3.50 -14.74
CA ALA A 105 -9.27 -3.37 -16.17
C ALA A 105 -7.86 -3.87 -16.60
N GLY A 106 -7.38 -4.96 -15.98
CA GLY A 106 -6.07 -5.54 -16.27
C GLY A 106 -4.89 -4.80 -15.61
N LYS A 107 -5.15 -3.73 -14.85
CA LYS A 107 -4.15 -3.06 -14.03
C LYS A 107 -4.14 -3.62 -12.62
N LYS A 108 -2.92 -3.81 -12.11
CA LYS A 108 -2.64 -4.17 -10.72
C LYS A 108 -1.88 -3.02 -10.07
N LEU A 109 -2.58 -2.26 -9.22
CA LEU A 109 -2.01 -1.11 -8.53
C LEU A 109 -1.97 -1.36 -7.03
N LEU A 110 -1.02 -0.71 -6.38
CA LEU A 110 -0.94 -0.52 -4.95
C LEU A 110 -0.88 0.99 -4.72
N ILE A 111 -1.97 1.57 -4.24
CA ILE A 111 -2.09 2.99 -3.97
C ILE A 111 -1.77 3.20 -2.50
N CYS A 112 -0.79 4.04 -2.16
CA CYS A 112 -0.56 4.35 -0.76
C CYS A 112 -1.77 5.07 -0.18
N ASP A 113 -2.22 4.62 0.99
CA ASP A 113 -3.44 5.13 1.62
C ASP A 113 -3.31 6.58 2.14
N ARG A 114 -2.10 7.12 2.21
CA ARG A 114 -1.82 8.49 2.67
C ARG A 114 -0.69 9.17 1.89
N ASN A 115 -0.53 10.47 2.11
CA ASN A 115 0.68 11.16 1.72
C ASN A 115 1.82 10.81 2.68
N ILE A 116 3.01 10.56 2.15
CA ILE A 116 4.17 10.10 2.93
C ILE A 116 5.31 11.13 2.99
N LEU A 117 5.18 12.23 2.24
CA LEU A 117 6.16 13.31 2.19
C LEU A 117 5.47 14.65 1.92
N LYS A 118 5.92 15.72 2.58
CA LYS A 118 5.44 17.10 2.41
C LYS A 118 6.59 18.07 2.15
N ASN A 119 6.28 19.36 1.99
CA ASN A 119 7.28 20.40 1.66
C ASN A 119 8.09 20.10 0.39
N ILE A 120 7.44 19.42 -0.54
CA ILE A 120 7.99 19.08 -1.84
C ILE A 120 7.14 19.74 -2.91
N SER A 121 7.78 20.16 -3.99
CA SER A 121 7.12 20.69 -5.17
C SER A 121 6.85 19.57 -6.18
N TRP A 122 5.93 19.81 -7.11
CA TRP A 122 5.65 18.85 -8.19
C TRP A 122 6.89 18.67 -9.09
N ASN A 123 7.63 19.75 -9.37
CA ASN A 123 8.84 19.69 -10.17
C ASN A 123 9.95 18.88 -9.48
N GLU A 124 10.13 18.99 -8.16
CA GLU A 124 11.11 18.16 -7.45
C GLU A 124 10.76 16.67 -7.48
N LEU A 125 9.47 16.31 -7.42
CA LEU A 125 9.05 14.94 -7.66
C LEU A 125 9.36 14.51 -9.11
N ASN A 126 9.10 15.40 -10.06
CA ASN A 126 9.29 15.14 -11.48
C ASN A 126 10.78 14.96 -11.85
N ASP A 127 11.67 15.78 -11.28
CA ASP A 127 13.12 15.72 -11.49
C ASP A 127 13.69 14.37 -10.99
N GLN A 128 13.02 13.74 -10.03
CA GLN A 128 13.33 12.39 -9.55
C GLN A 128 12.57 11.27 -10.28
N ASN A 129 11.83 11.61 -11.35
CA ASN A 129 10.97 10.73 -12.15
C ASN A 129 9.80 10.10 -11.39
N LEU A 130 9.35 10.70 -10.29
CA LEU A 130 8.31 10.12 -9.42
C LEU A 130 6.89 10.54 -9.80
N VAL A 131 6.73 11.49 -10.71
CA VAL A 131 5.40 11.90 -11.21
C VAL A 131 4.86 10.84 -12.16
N PHE A 132 5.51 10.63 -13.30
CA PHE A 132 4.98 9.83 -14.40
C PHE A 132 5.37 8.35 -14.33
N GLY A 133 6.51 8.04 -13.71
CA GLY A 133 6.96 6.66 -13.61
C GLY A 133 8.46 6.52 -13.44
N LYS A 134 8.86 5.76 -12.44
CA LYS A 134 10.22 5.26 -12.23
C LYS A 134 10.15 3.77 -11.92
N VAL A 135 10.95 2.96 -12.61
CA VAL A 135 11.02 1.53 -12.29
C VAL A 135 11.71 1.35 -10.93
N VAL A 136 11.07 0.60 -10.03
CA VAL A 136 11.60 0.23 -8.73
C VAL A 136 11.43 -1.27 -8.50
N ILE A 137 12.23 -1.83 -7.60
CA ILE A 137 12.09 -3.21 -7.14
C ILE A 137 11.82 -3.13 -5.63
N VAL A 138 10.71 -3.72 -5.20
CA VAL A 138 10.31 -3.78 -3.80
C VAL A 138 9.80 -5.18 -3.52
N GLU A 139 10.34 -5.84 -2.50
CA GLU A 139 10.06 -7.24 -2.17
C GLU A 139 10.33 -8.21 -3.34
N GLY A 140 11.31 -7.88 -4.18
CA GLY A 140 11.69 -8.68 -5.36
C GLY A 140 10.77 -8.53 -6.57
N GLU A 141 9.67 -7.77 -6.47
CA GLU A 141 8.75 -7.49 -7.57
C GLU A 141 9.07 -6.15 -8.23
N LYS A 142 8.87 -6.06 -9.54
CA LYS A 142 9.11 -4.83 -10.32
C LYS A 142 7.84 -4.00 -10.42
N TYR A 143 7.98 -2.70 -10.18
CA TYR A 143 6.87 -1.74 -10.26
C TYR A 143 7.26 -0.49 -11.03
N ILE A 144 6.27 0.17 -11.63
CA ILE A 144 6.34 1.59 -11.97
C ILE A 144 5.86 2.38 -10.75
N LEU A 145 6.77 3.13 -10.12
CA LEU A 145 6.46 4.07 -9.06
C LEU A 145 6.06 5.43 -9.66
N ARG A 146 4.85 5.90 -9.36
CA ARG A 146 4.27 7.13 -9.95
C ARG A 146 3.22 7.77 -9.03
N LEU A 147 2.64 8.88 -9.47
CA LEU A 147 1.44 9.46 -8.85
C LEU A 147 0.15 8.85 -9.43
N LEU A 148 -1.00 9.12 -8.81
CA LEU A 148 -2.31 8.90 -9.44
C LEU A 148 -2.55 9.92 -10.56
N THR A 149 -3.29 9.53 -11.59
CA THR A 149 -3.89 10.51 -12.51
C THR A 149 -5.04 11.26 -11.83
N GLY A 150 -5.12 12.57 -12.06
CA GLY A 150 -6.24 13.43 -11.66
C GLY A 150 -6.94 14.05 -12.86
N TYR A 151 -8.05 14.73 -12.64
CA TYR A 151 -8.76 15.39 -13.73
C TYR A 151 -7.88 16.43 -14.45
N SER A 152 -7.76 16.31 -15.78
CA SER A 152 -7.16 17.34 -16.65
C SER A 152 -7.72 17.24 -18.06
N GLU A 153 -8.39 18.30 -18.50
CA GLU A 153 -8.86 18.47 -19.88
C GLU A 153 -7.69 18.49 -20.88
N LYS A 154 -6.53 19.06 -20.53
CA LYS A 154 -5.36 19.15 -21.43
C LYS A 154 -4.88 17.77 -21.88
N LYS A 155 -4.91 16.78 -20.98
CA LYS A 155 -4.51 15.38 -21.24
C LYS A 155 -5.72 14.46 -21.44
N ASN A 156 -6.93 15.01 -21.55
CA ASN A 156 -8.19 14.28 -21.63
C ASN A 156 -8.38 13.22 -20.52
N TYR A 157 -7.88 13.49 -19.32
CA TYR A 157 -8.09 12.67 -18.12
C TYR A 157 -9.46 12.91 -17.50
N LYS A 158 -10.52 12.89 -18.33
CA LYS A 158 -11.90 12.93 -17.84
C LYS A 158 -12.21 11.70 -16.98
N ASN A 159 -11.67 10.55 -17.39
CA ASN A 159 -11.62 9.34 -16.60
C ASN A 159 -10.23 9.25 -15.96
N ASN A 160 -10.13 9.56 -14.66
CA ASN A 160 -8.87 9.56 -13.92
C ASN A 160 -8.93 8.62 -12.71
N GLU A 161 -7.76 8.21 -12.24
CA GLU A 161 -7.62 7.21 -11.18
C GLU A 161 -8.07 7.73 -9.81
N TRP A 162 -7.87 9.02 -9.52
CA TRP A 162 -8.38 9.62 -8.28
C TRP A 162 -9.90 9.50 -8.19
N ASP A 163 -10.61 9.90 -9.25
CA ASP A 163 -12.08 9.83 -9.27
C ASP A 163 -12.58 8.39 -9.28
N LYS A 164 -11.87 7.51 -9.99
CA LYS A 164 -12.24 6.10 -10.08
C LYS A 164 -12.08 5.36 -8.74
N TYR A 165 -10.96 5.55 -8.03
CA TYR A 165 -10.62 4.72 -6.88
C TYR A 165 -10.80 5.43 -5.52
N ILE A 166 -10.53 6.73 -5.43
CA ILE A 166 -10.67 7.47 -4.17
C ILE A 166 -12.08 8.03 -4.04
N VAL A 167 -12.58 8.76 -5.05
CA VAL A 167 -13.99 9.21 -5.01
C VAL A 167 -14.92 8.00 -5.10
N ASN A 168 -14.62 7.06 -6.00
CA ASN A 168 -15.33 5.81 -6.17
C ASN A 168 -16.84 5.97 -6.36
N SER A 169 -17.27 6.94 -7.17
CA SER A 169 -18.69 7.18 -7.48
C SER A 169 -19.35 5.98 -8.17
N ASN A 170 -18.55 5.12 -8.82
CA ASN A 170 -19.02 3.90 -9.48
C ASN A 170 -19.15 2.70 -8.54
N LYS A 171 -18.87 2.86 -7.24
CA LYS A 171 -19.03 1.82 -6.20
C LYS A 171 -18.30 0.52 -6.55
N ILE A 172 -17.02 0.64 -6.90
CA ILE A 172 -16.13 -0.50 -7.10
C ILE A 172 -16.08 -1.32 -5.80
N ASP A 173 -16.40 -2.60 -5.91
CA ASP A 173 -16.40 -3.53 -4.78
C ASP A 173 -15.03 -3.57 -4.11
N GLY A 174 -15.04 -3.61 -2.77
CA GLY A 174 -13.84 -3.57 -1.95
C GLY A 174 -13.33 -2.16 -1.59
N LEU A 175 -13.86 -1.11 -2.23
CA LEU A 175 -13.53 0.28 -1.90
C LEU A 175 -14.73 1.02 -1.29
N PRO A 176 -14.54 1.86 -0.27
CA PRO A 176 -15.60 2.72 0.24
C PRO A 176 -15.93 3.81 -0.80
N PRO A 177 -17.19 3.92 -1.27
CA PRO A 177 -17.60 5.07 -2.07
C PRO A 177 -17.54 6.35 -1.23
N SER A 178 -17.36 7.50 -1.87
CA SER A 178 -17.60 8.79 -1.21
C SER A 178 -19.10 8.96 -0.94
N GLU A 179 -19.41 9.41 0.27
CA GLU A 179 -20.75 9.84 0.66
C GLU A 179 -20.96 11.34 0.37
N ASP A 180 -22.17 11.85 0.57
CA ASP A 180 -22.51 13.26 0.30
C ASP A 180 -21.62 14.25 1.08
N TYR A 181 -21.28 13.92 2.33
CA TYR A 181 -20.37 14.74 3.14
C TYR A 181 -18.92 14.67 2.62
N ASP A 182 -18.47 13.55 2.03
CA ASP A 182 -17.12 13.43 1.49
C ASP A 182 -16.91 14.31 0.25
N VAL A 183 -17.98 14.54 -0.53
CA VAL A 183 -17.93 15.35 -1.77
C VAL A 183 -18.25 16.83 -1.55
N ASP A 184 -18.79 17.20 -0.38
CA ASP A 184 -19.10 18.59 -0.03
C ASP A 184 -17.82 19.44 0.08
N ASN A 185 -17.75 20.52 -0.69
CA ASN A 185 -16.61 21.46 -0.70
C ASN A 185 -16.71 22.57 0.36
N ASN A 186 -17.75 22.58 1.20
CA ASN A 186 -17.87 23.56 2.27
C ASN A 186 -16.72 23.44 3.28
N ILE A 187 -16.14 24.58 3.62
CA ILE A 187 -15.02 24.68 4.56
C ILE A 187 -15.60 24.70 5.97
N LYS A 188 -15.55 23.54 6.64
CA LYS A 188 -15.80 23.43 8.07
C LYS A 188 -14.51 23.03 8.76
N LYS A 189 -14.12 23.78 9.79
CA LYS A 189 -12.97 23.44 10.61
C LYS A 189 -13.35 22.23 11.46
N PHE A 190 -12.61 21.13 11.32
CA PHE A 190 -12.88 19.85 12.00
C PHE A 190 -14.27 19.31 11.68
N ASP A 191 -14.43 18.82 10.46
CA ASP A 191 -15.65 18.18 9.99
C ASP A 191 -15.67 16.71 10.42
N ASP A 192 -16.35 16.40 11.53
CA ASP A 192 -16.35 15.07 12.14
C ASP A 192 -16.86 13.97 11.20
N GLU A 193 -17.81 14.28 10.31
CA GLU A 193 -18.34 13.32 9.34
C GLU A 193 -17.26 12.93 8.32
N LYS A 194 -16.53 13.92 7.80
CA LYS A 194 -15.40 13.66 6.89
C LYS A 194 -14.23 12.97 7.60
N ILE A 195 -13.92 13.39 8.82
CA ILE A 195 -12.79 12.83 9.57
C ILE A 195 -13.02 11.34 9.84
N ASN A 196 -14.23 10.98 10.29
CA ASN A 196 -14.58 9.61 10.70
C ASN A 196 -15.28 8.79 9.62
N GLY A 197 -15.53 9.35 8.44
CA GLY A 197 -16.18 8.69 7.33
C GLY A 197 -15.36 7.53 6.76
N ASN A 198 -16.05 6.50 6.26
CA ASN A 198 -15.41 5.27 5.76
C ASN A 198 -14.39 5.54 4.64
N ASN A 199 -14.66 6.51 3.78
CA ASN A 199 -13.75 6.85 2.69
C ASN A 199 -12.45 7.46 3.20
N ASN A 200 -12.52 8.45 4.09
CA ASN A 200 -11.33 9.08 4.68
C ASN A 200 -10.59 8.15 5.65
N ALA A 201 -11.30 7.23 6.32
CA ALA A 201 -10.67 6.18 7.13
C ALA A 201 -9.75 5.28 6.31
N LEU A 202 -10.05 5.07 5.03
CA LEU A 202 -9.17 4.32 4.11
C LEU A 202 -8.14 5.21 3.42
N TRP A 203 -8.51 6.41 2.99
CA TRP A 203 -7.72 7.19 2.02
C TRP A 203 -7.06 8.46 2.58
N HIS A 204 -7.30 8.82 3.84
CA HIS A 204 -6.64 9.91 4.56
C HIS A 204 -6.43 11.18 3.69
N TRP A 205 -7.50 11.66 3.06
CA TRP A 205 -7.46 12.78 2.11
C TRP A 205 -7.87 14.11 2.74
N TYR A 206 -8.58 14.09 3.88
CA TYR A 206 -9.05 15.29 4.55
C TYR A 206 -7.87 16.10 5.09
N ASN A 207 -7.92 17.44 5.04
CA ASN A 207 -6.86 18.37 5.45
C ASN A 207 -5.48 18.23 4.77
N PHE A 208 -5.31 17.31 3.81
CA PHE A 208 -4.04 17.12 3.13
C PHE A 208 -4.21 16.75 1.66
N SER A 209 -3.79 17.64 0.75
CA SER A 209 -3.87 17.38 -0.68
C SER A 209 -2.75 16.47 -1.16
N SER A 210 -3.02 15.73 -2.22
CA SER A 210 -2.02 14.94 -2.95
C SER A 210 -1.75 15.56 -4.32
N PHE A 211 -0.49 15.56 -4.75
CA PHE A 211 -0.16 15.80 -6.15
C PHE A 211 -0.68 14.67 -7.05
N THR A 212 -0.95 15.00 -8.31
CA THR A 212 -1.31 14.02 -9.35
C THR A 212 -0.34 14.11 -10.53
N GLN A 213 -0.40 13.14 -11.45
CA GLN A 213 0.31 13.22 -12.74
C GLN A 213 -0.16 14.38 -13.62
N SER A 214 -1.33 14.94 -13.32
CA SER A 214 -2.06 15.77 -14.24
C SER A 214 -1.55 17.20 -14.23
N GLU A 215 -1.27 17.71 -15.42
CA GLU A 215 -0.89 19.10 -15.65
C GLU A 215 -2.13 20.00 -15.74
N GLY A 216 -1.96 21.26 -15.35
CA GLY A 216 -3.03 22.26 -15.40
C GLY A 216 -3.42 22.66 -16.82
N LEU A 217 -4.64 23.18 -16.95
CA LEU A 217 -5.24 23.53 -18.23
C LEU A 217 -4.64 24.79 -18.85
N ARG A 218 -4.37 25.79 -18.01
CA ARG A 218 -4.12 27.17 -18.46
C ARG A 218 -2.65 27.43 -18.75
N SER A 219 -1.74 26.62 -18.20
CA SER A 219 -0.30 26.78 -18.36
C SER A 219 0.44 25.52 -17.93
N GLU A 220 1.59 25.26 -18.55
CA GLU A 220 2.53 24.21 -18.15
C GLU A 220 3.16 24.44 -16.79
N LYS A 221 3.01 25.65 -16.23
CA LYS A 221 3.42 26.01 -14.87
C LYS A 221 2.57 25.37 -13.78
N PHE A 222 1.38 24.85 -14.12
CA PHE A 222 0.44 24.30 -13.14
C PHE A 222 0.37 22.78 -13.19
N CYS A 223 0.15 22.17 -12.03
CA CYS A 223 -0.27 20.79 -11.85
C CYS A 223 -1.63 20.74 -11.14
N ILE A 224 -2.23 19.56 -11.09
CA ILE A 224 -3.51 19.33 -10.39
C ILE A 224 -3.25 18.64 -9.06
N ILE A 225 -3.86 19.20 -8.02
CA ILE A 225 -3.90 18.62 -6.66
C ILE A 225 -5.33 18.20 -6.32
N ARG A 226 -5.46 17.15 -5.50
CA ARG A 226 -6.74 16.56 -5.09
C ARG A 226 -6.81 16.36 -3.57
N GLY A 227 -8.01 16.29 -2.99
CA GLY A 227 -8.23 16.09 -1.55
C GLY A 227 -8.33 17.41 -0.76
N TYR A 228 -8.00 17.40 0.53
CA TYR A 228 -8.10 18.53 1.48
C TYR A 228 -9.52 18.81 2.00
N TYR A 229 -10.40 19.44 1.21
CA TYR A 229 -11.76 19.78 1.68
C TYR A 229 -12.78 18.68 1.42
N SER A 230 -12.61 17.96 0.32
CA SER A 230 -13.51 16.91 -0.16
C SER A 230 -12.73 15.94 -1.06
N THR A 231 -13.29 14.77 -1.34
CA THR A 231 -12.71 13.84 -2.33
C THR A 231 -12.79 14.42 -3.75
N THR A 232 -13.75 15.29 -4.03
CA THR A 232 -13.96 15.91 -5.35
C THR A 232 -13.19 17.22 -5.53
N TYR A 233 -12.56 17.75 -4.48
CA TYR A 233 -11.81 18.98 -4.55
C TYR A 233 -10.67 18.88 -5.56
N SER A 234 -10.66 19.78 -6.53
CA SER A 234 -9.65 19.89 -7.58
C SER A 234 -9.12 21.30 -7.62
N LYS A 235 -7.79 21.47 -7.58
CA LYS A 235 -7.19 22.79 -7.73
C LYS A 235 -5.92 22.75 -8.55
N GLN A 236 -5.65 23.83 -9.26
CA GLN A 236 -4.36 24.07 -9.89
C GLN A 236 -3.36 24.58 -8.86
N SER A 237 -2.19 23.97 -8.81
CA SER A 237 -1.04 24.38 -8.00
C SER A 237 0.14 24.69 -8.91
N VAL A 238 0.94 25.71 -8.56
CA VAL A 238 2.18 26.02 -9.31
C VAL A 238 3.19 24.91 -9.04
N LYS A 239 3.80 24.35 -10.10
CA LYS A 239 4.66 23.17 -10.00
C LYS A 239 5.91 23.36 -9.14
N ASP A 240 6.41 24.59 -9.00
CA ASP A 240 7.58 24.95 -8.19
C ASP A 240 7.25 25.29 -6.73
N LEU A 241 5.97 25.44 -6.38
CA LEU A 241 5.58 25.81 -5.02
C LEU A 241 5.51 24.58 -4.12
N LYS A 242 5.95 24.80 -2.87
CA LYS A 242 5.94 23.83 -1.77
C LYS A 242 4.88 24.25 -0.77
N TYR A 243 4.19 23.29 -0.20
CA TYR A 243 3.18 23.52 0.81
C TYR A 243 3.30 22.48 1.93
N GLU A 244 2.95 22.90 3.15
CA GLU A 244 2.88 22.02 4.32
C GLU A 244 1.71 21.03 4.23
N THR A 245 0.71 21.32 3.40
CA THR A 245 -0.55 20.55 3.30
C THR A 245 -0.80 19.98 1.90
N VAL A 246 0.26 19.87 1.09
CA VAL A 246 0.23 19.22 -0.22
C VAL A 246 1.46 18.32 -0.32
N GLY A 247 1.32 17.09 -0.79
CA GLY A 247 2.42 16.15 -0.76
C GLY A 247 2.34 14.97 -1.70
N TYR A 248 3.20 14.00 -1.42
CA TYR A 248 3.47 12.83 -2.23
C TYR A 248 2.68 11.62 -1.73
N ARG A 249 1.74 11.14 -2.56
CA ARG A 249 1.03 9.87 -2.39
C ARG A 249 1.47 8.92 -3.52
N PRO A 250 2.37 7.96 -3.26
CA PRO A 250 2.88 7.06 -4.29
C PRO A 250 1.85 6.01 -4.71
N VAL A 251 2.02 5.54 -5.94
CA VAL A 251 1.37 4.36 -6.51
C VAL A 251 2.46 3.44 -7.06
N LEU A 252 2.37 2.16 -6.73
CA LEU A 252 3.13 1.11 -7.41
C LEU A 252 2.21 0.42 -8.42
N GLU A 253 2.56 0.47 -9.70
CA GLU A 253 1.88 -0.30 -10.75
C GLU A 253 2.75 -1.51 -11.09
N LEU A 254 2.21 -2.72 -10.91
CA LEU A 254 2.94 -3.95 -11.13
C LEU A 254 3.33 -4.09 -12.61
N ILE A 255 4.60 -4.41 -12.85
CA ILE A 255 5.11 -4.77 -14.17
C ILE A 255 5.14 -6.29 -14.25
N GLU A 256 4.22 -6.88 -15.00
CA GLU A 256 4.21 -8.32 -15.29
C GLU A 256 5.28 -8.74 -16.31
#